data_AF-Q1DGK7-F1
#
_entry.id   AF-Q1DGK7-F1
#
_cell.length_a   1.000
_cell.length_b   1.000
_cell.length_c   1.000
_cell.angle_alpha   90.00
_cell.angle_beta   90.00
_cell.angle_gamma   90.00
#
_symmetry.space_group_name_H-M   'P 1'
#
loop_
_entity.id
_entity.type
_entity.pdbx_description
1 polymer ?
#
loop_
_entity_poly.entity_id
_entity_poly.type
_entity_poly.pdbx_seq_one_letter_code
_entity_poly.pdbx_strand_id
1 'polypeptide(L)'
;MCLICGLLCGICGKRPDGYGDDCCNKGAGGRFLMFGVFIIFLTFSVMLAITLVSFLAGSLFRRSVCDSLKQPHDSQMIDYIDTYFNLNKHYERIGTQSARSKWKQQATNRKVDPIRIADVIESCRGNNSIYQVLKLSNFYDIQEIRQFPEEYGITRELERLKNEIKVPTVQILDDQAKKNIGILRDSRLNDFVAYKFVENLTSNITQNNLNDIANELRKVANKVPPGKDMNEIKVNLKNQALHLSSYQYNLVEPMLRYTSELVNLSTTLDHSLKFGRESFALAIDEFLTEIQAAEAYINVQGQEFVVAVTSELTDGFLEQIHGYLNLVIESTSRHIGRCGPLSNVYESMQVATCNRIVDPFNGFWAGVGWCLAIFLPTIVLCVKLSTLYSKSDPYPGPLVES
;
A
#
# COMPACT_ATOMS: atom_id res chain seq x y z
N MET A 1 -1.73 26.51 -70.29
CA MET A 1 -2.50 26.56 -71.56
C MET A 1 -1.81 27.38 -72.62
N CYS A 2 -1.58 28.69 -72.44
CA CYS A 2 -0.90 29.53 -73.46
C CYS A 2 0.47 28.99 -73.90
N LEU A 3 1.29 28.51 -72.96
CA LEU A 3 2.58 27.88 -73.28
C LEU A 3 2.44 26.58 -74.08
N ILE A 4 1.44 25.76 -73.76
CA ILE A 4 1.21 24.46 -74.44
C ILE A 4 0.72 24.69 -75.86
N CYS A 5 -0.28 25.56 -76.06
CA CYS A 5 -0.75 25.96 -77.38
C CYS A 5 0.36 26.64 -78.19
N GLY A 6 1.17 27.49 -77.53
CA GLY A 6 2.32 28.15 -78.16
C GLY A 6 3.38 27.17 -78.67
N LEU A 7 3.68 26.12 -77.90
CA LEU A 7 4.61 25.05 -78.32
C LEU A 7 4.00 24.14 -79.40
N LEU A 8 2.73 23.74 -79.28
CA LEU A 8 2.06 22.88 -80.27
C LEU A 8 1.94 23.58 -81.63
N CYS A 9 1.47 24.83 -81.67
CA CYS A 9 1.42 25.62 -82.92
C CYS A 9 2.82 25.96 -83.44
N GLY A 10 3.81 26.06 -82.55
CA GLY A 10 5.21 26.29 -82.89
C GLY A 10 5.94 25.10 -83.51
N ILE A 11 5.64 23.88 -83.07
CA ILE A 11 6.24 22.64 -83.57
C ILE A 11 5.50 22.13 -84.81
N CYS A 12 4.16 22.11 -84.78
CA CYS A 12 3.32 21.53 -85.84
C CYS A 12 2.90 22.53 -86.93
N GLY A 13 3.01 23.85 -86.69
CA GLY A 13 2.56 24.88 -87.62
C GLY A 13 3.53 25.15 -88.77
N LYS A 14 3.00 25.63 -89.90
CA LYS A 14 3.81 26.15 -91.01
C LYS A 14 4.44 27.51 -90.66
N ARG A 15 5.56 27.85 -91.31
CA ARG A 15 6.17 29.19 -91.15
C ARG A 15 5.24 30.26 -91.76
N PRO A 16 5.19 31.47 -91.18
CA PRO A 16 4.32 32.52 -91.70
C PRO A 16 4.81 32.98 -93.09
N ASP A 17 3.97 32.77 -94.10
CA ASP A 17 4.00 33.41 -95.41
C ASP A 17 3.04 34.61 -95.39
N GLY A 18 3.37 35.70 -96.09
CA GLY A 18 2.64 36.98 -96.00
C GLY A 18 1.18 36.96 -96.49
N TYR A 19 0.61 35.79 -96.82
CA TYR A 19 -0.74 35.61 -97.34
C TYR A 19 -1.38 34.33 -96.75
N GLY A 20 -2.24 34.48 -95.74
CA GLY A 20 -3.09 33.41 -95.20
C GLY A 20 -3.23 33.43 -93.67
N ASP A 21 -4.46 33.59 -93.17
CA ASP A 21 -4.79 33.47 -91.75
C ASP A 21 -5.10 32.00 -91.38
N ASP A 22 -4.08 31.14 -91.45
CA ASP A 22 -4.19 29.78 -90.90
C ASP A 22 -4.17 29.85 -89.36
N CYS A 23 -5.21 29.31 -88.72
CA CYS A 23 -5.38 29.27 -87.26
C CYS A 23 -4.19 28.61 -86.51
N CYS A 24 -3.41 27.75 -87.19
CA CYS A 24 -2.29 27.01 -86.63
C CYS A 24 -0.98 27.24 -87.41
N ASN A 25 -0.43 28.45 -87.33
CA ASN A 25 0.90 28.79 -87.88
C ASN A 25 1.93 29.08 -86.77
N LYS A 26 3.23 29.04 -87.11
CA LYS A 26 4.32 29.33 -86.16
C LYS A 26 4.23 30.75 -85.59
N GLY A 27 3.75 31.71 -86.38
CA GLY A 27 3.52 33.09 -85.93
C GLY A 27 2.49 33.20 -84.80
N ALA A 28 1.39 32.45 -84.88
CA ALA A 28 0.36 32.34 -83.86
C ALA A 28 0.94 31.66 -82.61
N GLY A 29 1.74 30.60 -82.78
CA GLY A 29 2.51 29.99 -81.68
C GLY A 29 3.41 30.99 -80.95
N GLY A 30 4.15 31.83 -81.69
CA GLY A 30 4.97 32.91 -81.13
C GLY A 30 4.16 33.97 -80.38
N ARG A 31 2.98 34.34 -80.87
CA ARG A 31 2.04 35.26 -80.18
C ARG A 31 1.46 34.64 -78.91
N PHE A 32 1.07 33.36 -78.93
CA PHE A 32 0.61 32.64 -77.74
C PHE A 32 1.71 32.49 -76.67
N LEU A 33 2.96 32.27 -77.08
CA LEU A 33 4.11 32.27 -76.18
C LEU A 33 4.33 33.65 -75.54
N MET A 34 4.28 34.73 -76.31
CA MET A 34 4.42 36.10 -75.78
C MET A 34 3.27 36.49 -74.85
N PHE A 35 2.04 36.10 -75.17
CA PHE A 35 0.89 36.30 -74.29
C PHE A 35 1.03 35.52 -72.97
N GLY A 36 1.54 34.29 -73.05
CA GLY A 36 1.90 33.49 -71.87
C GLY A 36 2.99 34.15 -71.02
N VAL A 37 4.06 34.66 -71.64
CA VAL A 37 5.13 35.40 -70.97
C VAL A 37 4.59 36.65 -70.29
N PHE A 38 3.70 37.40 -70.93
CA PHE A 38 3.08 38.60 -70.35
C PHE A 38 2.28 38.27 -69.09
N ILE A 39 1.44 37.23 -69.12
CA ILE A 39 0.67 36.78 -67.95
C ILE A 39 1.60 36.30 -66.84
N ILE A 40 2.62 35.52 -67.17
CA ILE A 40 3.60 35.04 -66.19
C ILE A 40 4.32 36.24 -65.57
N PHE A 41 4.79 37.21 -66.35
CA PHE A 41 5.48 38.39 -65.82
C PHE A 41 4.60 39.23 -64.88
N LEU A 42 3.33 39.44 -65.22
CA LEU A 42 2.37 40.18 -64.39
C LEU A 42 2.14 39.47 -63.05
N THR A 43 1.87 38.17 -63.10
CA THR A 43 1.58 37.38 -61.89
C THR A 43 2.84 37.04 -61.09
N PHE A 44 4.01 36.98 -61.72
CA PHE A 44 5.29 36.64 -61.10
C PHE A 44 5.69 37.67 -60.05
N SER A 45 5.61 38.98 -60.35
CA SER A 45 6.00 40.03 -59.41
C SER A 45 5.18 39.98 -58.11
N VAL A 46 3.85 39.84 -58.25
CA VAL A 46 2.93 39.76 -57.11
C VAL A 46 3.14 38.47 -56.30
N MET A 47 3.23 37.32 -56.97
CA MET A 47 3.44 36.04 -56.29
C MET A 47 4.81 35.94 -55.63
N LEU A 48 5.86 36.52 -56.23
CA LEU A 48 7.19 36.56 -55.64
C LEU A 48 7.20 37.37 -54.35
N ALA A 49 6.56 38.55 -54.34
CA ALA A 49 6.46 39.39 -53.15
C ALA A 49 5.70 38.67 -52.02
N ILE A 50 4.56 38.04 -52.32
CA ILE A 50 3.78 37.29 -51.33
C ILE A 50 4.60 36.11 -50.79
N THR A 51 5.23 35.33 -51.68
CA THR A 51 6.06 34.17 -51.28
C THR A 51 7.19 34.59 -50.35
N LEU A 52 7.89 35.68 -50.68
CA LEU A 52 9.01 36.17 -49.89
C LEU A 52 8.54 36.64 -48.51
N VAL A 53 7.47 37.43 -48.42
CA VAL A 53 6.92 37.90 -47.14
C VAL A 53 6.43 36.72 -46.29
N SER A 54 5.66 35.79 -46.87
CA SER A 54 5.14 34.64 -46.14
C SER A 54 6.24 33.67 -45.69
N PHE A 55 7.24 33.41 -46.54
CA PHE A 55 8.38 32.56 -46.18
C PHE A 55 9.24 33.22 -45.08
N LEU A 56 9.51 34.53 -45.17
CA LEU A 56 10.21 35.25 -44.11
C LEU A 56 9.41 35.21 -42.80
N ALA A 57 8.12 35.52 -42.83
CA ALA A 57 7.27 35.49 -41.64
C ALA A 57 7.24 34.11 -40.98
N GLY A 58 7.04 33.04 -41.76
CA GLY A 58 7.03 31.69 -41.21
C GLY A 58 8.42 31.21 -40.77
N SER A 59 9.50 31.65 -41.40
CA SER A 59 10.88 31.34 -40.96
C SER A 59 11.23 32.03 -39.64
N LEU A 60 10.80 33.28 -39.46
CA LEU A 60 10.93 34.02 -38.20
C LEU A 60 10.09 33.36 -37.11
N PHE A 61 8.87 32.95 -37.43
CA PHE A 61 8.02 32.24 -36.46
C PHE A 61 8.65 30.91 -36.03
N ARG A 62 9.22 30.14 -36.97
CA ARG A 62 9.92 28.90 -36.66
C ARG A 62 11.11 29.14 -35.72
N ARG A 63 11.98 30.10 -36.05
CA ARG A 63 13.17 30.39 -35.23
C ARG A 63 12.83 31.00 -33.87
N SER A 64 11.87 31.93 -33.82
CA SER A 64 11.54 32.66 -32.60
C SER A 64 10.70 31.83 -31.63
N VAL A 65 9.69 31.12 -32.13
CA VAL A 65 8.72 30.41 -31.29
C VAL A 65 9.06 28.93 -31.22
N CYS A 66 9.18 28.26 -32.37
CA CYS A 66 9.27 26.80 -32.39
C CYS A 66 10.59 26.24 -31.86
N ASP A 67 11.70 26.87 -32.23
CA ASP A 67 13.02 26.48 -31.72
C ASP A 67 13.13 26.80 -30.21
N SER A 68 12.58 27.94 -29.77
CA SER A 68 12.50 28.31 -28.34
C SER A 68 11.67 27.33 -27.51
N LEU A 69 10.53 26.85 -28.04
CA LEU A 69 9.71 25.86 -27.35
C LEU A 69 10.40 24.48 -27.25
N LYS A 70 11.30 24.18 -28.18
CA LYS A 70 12.02 22.90 -28.24
C LYS A 70 13.13 22.81 -27.20
N GLN A 71 13.90 23.88 -27.05
CA GLN A 71 15.02 23.98 -26.13
C GLN A 71 14.80 25.17 -25.18
N PRO A 72 14.12 24.95 -24.03
CA PRO A 72 13.76 26.03 -23.11
C PRO A 72 14.98 26.76 -22.54
N HIS A 73 16.08 26.04 -22.28
CA HIS A 73 17.29 26.58 -21.66
C HIS A 73 18.19 27.40 -22.59
N ASP A 74 18.16 27.15 -23.91
CA ASP A 74 19.06 27.79 -24.89
C ASP A 74 18.39 28.97 -25.61
N SER A 75 17.13 29.28 -25.24
CA SER A 75 16.33 30.28 -25.94
C SER A 75 16.25 31.60 -25.19
N GLN A 76 16.70 32.67 -25.86
CA GLN A 76 16.60 34.05 -25.37
C GLN A 76 15.15 34.49 -25.14
N MET A 77 14.18 33.87 -25.84
CA MET A 77 12.76 34.18 -25.69
C MET A 77 12.21 33.75 -24.32
N ILE A 78 12.56 32.55 -23.84
CA ILE A 78 12.10 32.04 -22.54
C ILE A 78 12.73 32.86 -21.40
N ASP A 79 13.98 33.27 -21.54
CA ASP A 79 14.66 34.15 -20.57
C ASP A 79 14.00 35.54 -20.47
N TYR A 80 13.52 36.07 -21.60
CA TYR A 80 12.73 37.31 -21.61
C TYR A 80 11.37 37.15 -20.92
N ILE A 81 10.69 36.02 -21.13
CA ILE A 81 9.44 35.68 -20.45
C ILE A 81 9.67 35.55 -18.93
N ASP A 82 10.76 34.88 -18.52
CA ASP A 82 11.14 34.72 -17.12
C ASP A 82 11.40 36.09 -16.45
N THR A 83 12.10 36.98 -17.16
CA THR A 83 12.35 38.37 -16.73
C THR A 83 11.08 39.21 -16.64
N TYR A 84 10.16 39.06 -17.61
CA TYR A 84 8.91 39.82 -17.67
C TYR A 84 7.90 39.40 -16.60
N PHE A 85 7.68 38.08 -16.44
CA PHE A 85 6.75 37.57 -15.43
C PHE A 85 7.33 37.59 -14.02
N ASN A 86 8.66 37.67 -13.89
CA ASN A 86 9.43 37.76 -12.64
C ASN A 86 8.76 36.99 -11.49
N LEU A 87 8.52 35.70 -11.73
CA LEU A 87 7.91 34.77 -10.77
C LEU A 87 8.65 34.80 -9.43
N ASN A 88 9.96 35.07 -9.50
CA ASN A 88 10.85 35.24 -8.38
C ASN A 88 10.40 36.30 -7.37
N LYS A 89 9.83 37.43 -7.81
CA LYS A 89 9.34 38.49 -6.90
C LYS A 89 8.16 38.01 -6.05
N HIS A 90 7.25 37.24 -6.65
CA HIS A 90 6.13 36.66 -5.93
C HIS A 90 6.59 35.49 -5.04
N TYR A 91 7.51 34.67 -5.56
CA TYR A 91 8.10 33.54 -4.85
C TYR A 91 8.87 33.99 -3.59
N GLU A 92 9.66 35.05 -3.69
CA GLU A 92 10.36 35.67 -2.56
C GLU A 92 9.38 36.24 -1.53
N ARG A 93 8.32 36.93 -1.98
CA ARG A 93 7.27 37.42 -1.07
C ARG A 93 6.59 36.28 -0.31
N ILE A 94 6.25 35.19 -0.98
CA ILE A 94 5.66 34.00 -0.35
C ILE A 94 6.64 33.43 0.70
N GLY A 95 7.93 33.40 0.39
CA GLY A 95 8.96 32.98 1.35
C GLY A 95 9.05 33.85 2.59
N THR A 96 8.98 35.18 2.42
CA THR A 96 8.97 36.10 3.57
C THR A 96 7.69 35.97 4.40
N GLN A 97 6.56 35.60 3.78
CA GLN A 97 5.28 35.43 4.47
C GLN A 97 5.18 34.07 5.18
N SER A 98 5.69 32.99 4.57
CA SER A 98 5.74 31.66 5.20
C SER A 98 6.68 31.63 6.40
N ALA A 99 7.78 32.40 6.37
CA ALA A 99 8.70 32.59 7.49
C ALA A 99 8.05 33.20 8.75
N ARG A 100 6.84 33.76 8.65
CA ARG A 100 6.09 34.32 9.78
C ARG A 100 5.18 33.30 10.48
N SER A 101 5.01 32.10 9.92
CA SER A 101 4.19 31.04 10.49
C SER A 101 4.90 30.31 11.63
N LYS A 102 4.13 29.68 12.53
CA LYS A 102 4.62 29.01 13.76
C LYS A 102 5.51 27.79 13.51
N TRP A 103 5.47 27.20 12.31
CA TRP A 103 6.38 26.14 11.86
C TRP A 103 7.74 26.78 11.54
N LYS A 104 8.71 26.51 12.40
CA LYS A 104 9.65 27.52 12.87
C LYS A 104 11.02 27.46 12.19
N GLN A 105 11.51 28.64 11.82
CA GLN A 105 12.85 29.14 12.20
C GLN A 105 14.15 28.48 11.67
N GLN A 106 14.14 27.69 10.59
CA GLN A 106 15.39 27.37 9.87
C GLN A 106 15.45 27.90 8.44
N ALA A 107 14.69 28.96 8.13
CA ALA A 107 14.78 29.69 6.86
C ALA A 107 15.52 31.04 6.98
N THR A 108 16.12 31.36 8.13
CA THR A 108 16.67 32.72 8.40
C THR A 108 17.99 33.03 7.68
N ASN A 109 18.56 32.10 6.92
CA ASN A 109 19.76 32.34 6.10
C ASN A 109 19.79 31.57 4.76
N ARG A 110 18.69 30.88 4.40
CA ARG A 110 18.64 30.13 3.13
C ARG A 110 18.28 31.11 2.01
N LYS A 111 19.23 31.41 1.13
CA LYS A 111 18.94 32.09 -0.13
C LYS A 111 17.86 31.26 -0.84
N VAL A 112 16.71 31.86 -1.10
CA VAL A 112 15.62 31.22 -1.82
C VAL A 112 16.11 30.94 -3.22
N ASP A 113 16.19 29.65 -3.59
CA ASP A 113 16.61 29.30 -4.94
C ASP A 113 15.57 29.80 -5.95
N PRO A 114 15.99 30.54 -6.98
CA PRO A 114 15.06 31.07 -7.96
C PRO A 114 14.36 29.95 -8.72
N ILE A 115 13.12 30.23 -9.16
CA ILE A 115 12.39 29.36 -10.07
C ILE A 115 12.36 30.04 -11.43
N ARG A 116 12.90 29.34 -12.43
CA ARG A 116 12.80 29.73 -13.83
C ARG A 116 11.77 28.88 -14.55
N ILE A 117 11.05 29.46 -15.50
CA ILE A 117 10.06 28.72 -16.30
C ILE A 117 10.73 27.54 -17.07
N ALA A 118 11.96 27.74 -17.54
CA ALA A 118 12.74 26.68 -18.19
C ALA A 118 12.96 25.47 -17.27
N ASP A 119 13.35 25.70 -16.01
CA ASP A 119 13.58 24.64 -15.01
C ASP A 119 12.28 23.87 -14.71
N VAL A 120 11.15 24.58 -14.69
CA VAL A 120 9.81 23.99 -14.47
C VAL A 120 9.44 23.07 -15.63
N ILE A 121 9.60 23.53 -16.87
CA ILE A 121 9.29 22.74 -18.07
C ILE A 121 10.15 21.47 -18.10
N GLU A 122 11.45 21.60 -17.86
CA GLU A 122 12.38 20.46 -17.91
C GLU A 122 12.13 19.47 -16.75
N SER A 123 11.87 19.98 -15.54
CA SER A 123 11.50 19.14 -14.40
C SER A 123 10.18 18.38 -14.66
N CYS A 124 9.24 19.01 -15.38
CA CYS A 124 7.98 18.37 -15.73
C CYS A 124 8.09 17.32 -16.84
N ARG A 125 9.03 17.49 -17.79
CA ARG A 125 9.41 16.42 -18.72
C ARG A 125 9.94 15.20 -17.98
N GLY A 126 10.69 15.40 -16.89
CA GLY A 126 11.12 14.35 -15.97
C GLY A 126 10.01 13.72 -15.12
N ASN A 127 8.75 14.18 -15.25
CA ASN A 127 7.60 13.75 -14.45
C ASN A 127 7.81 13.92 -12.93
N ASN A 128 8.58 14.95 -12.54
CA ASN A 128 8.83 15.26 -11.14
C ASN A 128 7.54 15.73 -10.43
N SER A 129 7.54 15.60 -9.10
CA SER A 129 6.44 16.07 -8.25
C SER A 129 6.40 17.59 -8.19
N ILE A 130 5.24 18.15 -7.86
CA ILE A 130 5.09 19.58 -7.66
C ILE A 130 6.02 20.10 -6.55
N TYR A 131 6.27 19.27 -5.53
CA TYR A 131 7.18 19.61 -4.42
C TYR A 131 8.60 19.89 -4.92
N GLN A 132 9.10 19.07 -5.85
CA GLN A 132 10.42 19.25 -6.45
C GLN A 132 10.43 20.38 -7.49
N VAL A 133 9.42 20.42 -8.36
CA VAL A 133 9.32 21.38 -9.48
C VAL A 133 9.24 22.82 -8.97
N LEU A 134 8.43 23.06 -7.95
CA LEU A 134 8.28 24.38 -7.33
C LEU A 134 9.24 24.60 -6.15
N LYS A 135 10.22 23.69 -5.96
CA LYS A 135 11.22 23.75 -4.88
C LYS A 135 10.59 24.08 -3.53
N LEU A 136 9.48 23.42 -3.17
CA LEU A 136 8.71 23.74 -1.96
C LEU A 136 9.51 23.59 -0.67
N SER A 137 10.61 22.82 -0.71
CA SER A 137 11.62 22.75 0.35
C SER A 137 12.20 24.10 0.77
N ASN A 138 12.09 25.14 -0.07
CA ASN A 138 12.46 26.51 0.26
C ASN A 138 11.52 27.15 1.31
N PHE A 139 10.29 26.65 1.43
CA PHE A 139 9.26 27.19 2.33
C PHE A 139 8.89 26.22 3.44
N TYR A 140 8.72 24.94 3.10
CA TYR A 140 8.31 23.88 3.99
C TYR A 140 9.19 22.66 3.73
N ASP A 141 10.10 22.37 4.65
CA ASP A 141 10.86 21.13 4.58
C ASP A 141 10.00 19.98 5.14
N ILE A 142 9.45 19.16 4.24
CA ILE A 142 8.65 18.00 4.64
C ILE A 142 9.43 17.01 5.52
N GLN A 143 10.76 17.06 5.56
CA GLN A 143 11.56 16.21 6.45
C GLN A 143 11.40 16.60 7.93
N GLU A 144 10.98 17.83 8.24
CA GLU A 144 10.78 18.28 9.63
C GLU A 144 9.69 17.47 10.34
N ILE A 145 8.71 16.92 9.61
CA ILE A 145 7.64 16.13 10.21
C ILE A 145 8.14 14.85 10.89
N ARG A 146 9.37 14.42 10.61
CA ARG A 146 10.02 13.30 11.32
C ARG A 146 10.17 13.57 12.82
N GLN A 147 10.25 14.83 13.22
CA GLN A 147 10.42 15.25 14.62
C GLN A 147 9.10 15.39 15.36
N PHE A 148 7.95 15.16 14.71
CA PHE A 148 6.63 15.30 15.33
C PHE A 148 6.43 14.37 16.54
N PRO A 149 6.90 13.12 16.55
CA PRO A 149 6.78 12.27 17.74
C PRO A 149 7.44 12.90 18.97
N GLU A 150 8.59 13.54 18.81
CA GLU A 150 9.28 14.26 19.87
C GLU A 150 8.63 15.60 20.19
N GLU A 151 8.29 16.40 19.18
CA GLU A 151 7.72 17.75 19.31
C GLU A 151 6.35 17.75 20.00
N TYR A 152 5.48 16.81 19.61
CA TYR A 152 4.17 16.64 20.23
C TYR A 152 4.20 15.79 21.50
N GLY A 153 5.40 15.36 21.93
CA GLY A 153 5.59 14.60 23.17
C GLY A 153 5.05 13.18 23.13
N ILE A 154 4.77 12.61 21.96
CA ILE A 154 4.30 11.22 21.80
C ILE A 154 5.32 10.25 22.40
N THR A 155 6.60 10.41 22.05
CA THR A 155 7.69 9.59 22.59
C THR A 155 7.75 9.68 24.11
N ARG A 156 7.52 10.88 24.68
CA ARG A 156 7.49 11.09 26.13
C ARG A 156 6.31 10.38 26.79
N GLU A 157 5.12 10.44 26.19
CA GLU A 157 3.94 9.77 26.75
C GLU A 157 4.06 8.24 26.68
N LEU A 158 4.68 7.70 25.62
CA LEU A 158 4.95 6.26 25.50
C LEU A 158 6.02 5.80 26.50
N GLU A 159 7.07 6.57 26.71
CA GLU A 159 8.05 6.30 27.77
C GLU A 159 7.43 6.44 29.17
N ARG A 160 6.49 7.38 29.36
CA ARG A 160 5.73 7.48 30.60
C ARG A 160 4.90 6.22 30.84
N LEU A 161 4.23 5.68 29.81
CA LEU A 161 3.49 4.42 29.89
C LEU A 161 4.39 3.24 30.31
N LYS A 162 5.59 3.11 29.72
CA LYS A 162 6.61 2.13 30.12
C LYS A 162 6.93 2.19 31.61
N ASN A 163 7.10 3.41 32.14
CA ASN A 163 7.52 3.63 33.51
C ASN A 163 6.37 3.56 34.54
N GLU A 164 5.13 3.86 34.12
CA GLU A 164 3.95 3.82 34.97
C GLU A 164 3.40 2.39 35.15
N ILE A 165 3.61 1.50 34.18
CA ILE A 165 3.19 0.10 34.28
C ILE A 165 4.11 -0.65 35.26
N LYS A 166 3.65 -0.77 36.50
CA LYS A 166 4.27 -1.59 37.54
C LYS A 166 3.35 -2.73 37.91
N VAL A 167 3.85 -3.96 37.80
CA VAL A 167 3.13 -5.13 38.31
C VAL A 167 3.34 -5.17 39.82
N PRO A 168 2.28 -5.04 40.64
CA PRO A 168 2.42 -5.13 42.09
C PRO A 168 2.95 -6.51 42.47
N THR A 169 3.79 -6.57 43.51
CA THR A 169 4.23 -7.84 44.08
C THR A 169 3.01 -8.63 44.54
N VAL A 170 2.88 -9.85 44.03
CA VAL A 170 1.80 -10.77 44.39
C VAL A 170 2.25 -11.59 45.59
N GLN A 171 1.41 -11.64 46.61
CA GLN A 171 1.52 -12.59 47.71
C GLN A 171 0.33 -13.55 47.58
N ILE A 172 0.59 -14.79 47.19
CA ILE A 172 -0.44 -15.82 46.99
C ILE A 172 -0.93 -16.32 48.34
N LEU A 173 0.00 -16.55 49.28
CA LEU A 173 -0.30 -16.91 50.65
C LEU A 173 0.30 -15.88 51.59
N ASP A 174 -0.54 -15.31 52.45
CA ASP A 174 -0.09 -14.49 53.56
C ASP A 174 0.64 -15.35 54.61
N ASP A 175 1.41 -14.69 55.47
CA ASP A 175 2.20 -15.40 56.48
C ASP A 175 1.31 -16.15 57.47
N GLN A 176 0.09 -15.64 57.70
CA GLN A 176 -0.89 -16.30 58.56
C GLN A 176 -1.42 -17.59 57.93
N ALA A 177 -1.72 -17.62 56.63
CA ALA A 177 -2.12 -18.82 55.92
C ALA A 177 -0.99 -19.84 55.87
N LYS A 178 0.25 -19.40 55.58
CA LYS A 178 1.44 -20.29 55.63
C LYS A 178 1.57 -20.95 57.01
N LYS A 179 1.39 -20.18 58.07
CA LYS A 179 1.40 -20.69 59.45
C LYS A 179 0.24 -21.64 59.74
N ASN A 180 -0.98 -21.30 59.31
CA ASN A 180 -2.16 -22.15 59.51
C ASN A 180 -2.02 -23.50 58.78
N ILE A 181 -1.47 -23.48 57.57
CA ILE A 181 -1.17 -24.69 56.79
C ILE A 181 -0.06 -25.50 57.49
N GLY A 182 0.97 -24.85 58.04
CA GLY A 182 1.98 -25.52 58.85
C GLY A 182 1.42 -26.16 60.12
N ILE A 183 0.49 -25.49 60.82
CA ILE A 183 -0.21 -26.07 61.97
C ILE A 183 -1.04 -27.29 61.55
N LEU A 184 -1.69 -27.22 60.38
CA LEU A 184 -2.45 -28.34 59.83
C LEU A 184 -1.52 -29.53 59.52
N ARG A 185 -0.38 -29.28 58.89
CA ARG A 185 0.67 -30.27 58.62
C ARG A 185 1.10 -31.00 59.89
N ASP A 186 1.33 -30.25 60.97
CA ASP A 186 1.80 -30.77 62.27
C ASP A 186 0.66 -31.34 63.14
N SER A 187 -0.57 -31.37 62.62
CA SER A 187 -1.72 -31.90 63.35
C SER A 187 -1.72 -33.44 63.38
N ARG A 188 -2.58 -34.01 64.23
CA ARG A 188 -2.85 -35.45 64.34
C ARG A 188 -3.30 -36.11 63.03
N LEU A 189 -3.67 -35.33 62.01
CA LEU A 189 -4.00 -35.84 60.68
C LEU A 189 -2.78 -36.47 59.99
N ASN A 190 -1.56 -36.01 60.30
CA ASN A 190 -0.35 -36.63 59.77
C ASN A 190 -0.12 -38.05 60.32
N ASP A 191 -0.56 -38.29 61.55
CA ASP A 191 -0.51 -39.59 62.21
C ASP A 191 -1.75 -40.45 61.88
N PHE A 192 -2.57 -40.05 60.92
CA PHE A 192 -3.73 -40.85 60.51
C PHE A 192 -3.24 -42.11 59.81
N VAL A 193 -3.69 -43.26 60.30
CA VAL A 193 -3.23 -44.57 59.84
C VAL A 193 -4.43 -45.44 59.55
N ALA A 194 -4.84 -45.51 58.28
CA ALA A 194 -6.03 -46.27 57.89
C ALA A 194 -5.97 -47.75 58.24
N TYR A 195 -4.79 -48.39 58.15
CA TYR A 195 -4.65 -49.83 58.40
C TYR A 195 -5.11 -50.21 59.82
N LYS A 196 -5.00 -49.32 60.81
CA LYS A 196 -5.45 -49.60 62.19
C LYS A 196 -6.96 -49.82 62.27
N PHE A 197 -7.75 -49.22 61.38
CA PHE A 197 -9.18 -49.48 61.27
C PHE A 197 -9.44 -50.74 60.46
N VAL A 198 -8.68 -50.96 59.38
CA VAL A 198 -8.86 -52.14 58.50
C VAL A 198 -8.50 -53.45 59.21
N GLU A 199 -7.41 -53.47 59.98
CA GLU A 199 -6.92 -54.67 60.65
C GLU A 199 -7.69 -55.01 61.93
N ASN A 200 -8.12 -54.00 62.70
CA ASN A 200 -8.82 -54.23 63.97
C ASN A 200 -10.32 -54.45 63.83
N LEU A 201 -10.90 -54.16 62.66
CA LEU A 201 -12.30 -54.41 62.39
C LEU A 201 -12.47 -55.70 61.61
N THR A 202 -12.97 -56.73 62.30
CA THR A 202 -13.22 -58.04 61.69
C THR A 202 -14.39 -57.97 60.72
N SER A 203 -14.26 -58.63 59.56
CA SER A 203 -15.37 -58.85 58.62
C SER A 203 -16.46 -59.80 59.15
N ASN A 204 -16.18 -60.54 60.24
CA ASN A 204 -17.08 -61.48 60.88
C ASN A 204 -17.33 -61.09 62.33
N ILE A 205 -18.49 -60.47 62.62
CA ILE A 205 -18.92 -60.07 63.98
C ILE A 205 -19.25 -61.30 64.83
N THR A 206 -19.78 -62.37 64.23
CA THR A 206 -20.05 -63.66 64.85
C THR A 206 -19.34 -64.77 64.08
N GLN A 207 -18.91 -65.84 64.76
CA GLN A 207 -18.27 -66.99 64.10
C GLN A 207 -19.20 -67.71 63.13
N ASN A 208 -20.51 -67.69 63.42
CA ASN A 208 -21.56 -68.31 62.63
C ASN A 208 -22.70 -67.31 62.44
N ASN A 209 -23.47 -67.48 61.36
CA ASN A 209 -24.70 -66.73 61.16
C ASN A 209 -25.72 -67.12 62.24
N LEU A 210 -26.21 -66.15 63.01
CA LEU A 210 -27.15 -66.42 64.10
C LEU A 210 -28.50 -66.93 63.57
N ASN A 211 -28.86 -66.63 62.30
CA ASN A 211 -30.03 -67.23 61.66
C ASN A 211 -29.86 -68.72 61.41
N ASP A 212 -28.65 -69.21 61.12
CA ASP A 212 -28.41 -70.64 60.93
C ASP A 212 -28.58 -71.39 62.25
N ILE A 213 -28.05 -70.84 63.33
CA ILE A 213 -28.25 -71.36 64.70
C ILE A 213 -29.74 -71.30 65.08
N ALA A 214 -30.43 -70.19 64.80
CA ALA A 214 -31.86 -70.05 65.05
C ALA A 214 -32.68 -71.10 64.29
N ASN A 215 -32.32 -71.40 63.05
CA ASN A 215 -32.99 -72.40 62.22
C ASN A 215 -32.80 -73.82 62.77
N GLU A 216 -31.59 -74.17 63.24
CA GLU A 216 -31.35 -75.46 63.89
C GLU A 216 -32.14 -75.58 65.21
N LEU A 217 -32.20 -74.53 66.02
CA LEU A 217 -33.03 -74.53 67.25
C LEU A 217 -34.52 -74.72 66.95
N ARG A 218 -35.03 -74.13 65.87
CA ARG A 218 -36.42 -74.37 65.41
C ARG A 218 -36.63 -75.82 64.97
N LYS A 219 -35.66 -76.41 64.25
CA LYS A 219 -35.72 -77.83 63.84
C LYS A 219 -35.74 -78.75 65.04
N VAL A 220 -34.89 -78.51 66.04
CA VAL A 220 -34.87 -79.28 67.29
C VAL A 220 -36.20 -79.12 68.03
N ALA A 221 -36.70 -77.90 68.20
CA ALA A 221 -37.99 -77.62 68.85
C ALA A 221 -39.17 -78.35 68.19
N ASN A 222 -39.14 -78.53 66.86
CA ASN A 222 -40.19 -79.23 66.12
C ASN A 222 -40.11 -80.76 66.25
N LYS A 223 -38.96 -81.33 66.64
CA LYS A 223 -38.76 -82.76 66.89
C LYS A 223 -39.06 -83.19 68.34
N VAL A 224 -39.28 -82.24 69.25
CA VAL A 224 -39.61 -82.52 70.66
C VAL A 224 -41.04 -83.12 70.77
N PRO A 225 -41.21 -84.32 71.39
CA PRO A 225 -42.50 -84.97 71.57
C PRO A 225 -43.48 -84.17 72.46
N PRO A 226 -44.81 -84.34 72.31
CA PRO A 226 -45.79 -83.66 73.15
C PRO A 226 -45.79 -84.22 74.58
N GLY A 227 -45.63 -83.35 75.57
CA GLY A 227 -45.66 -83.65 77.01
C GLY A 227 -45.64 -82.36 77.83
N LYS A 228 -46.14 -82.36 79.07
CA LYS A 228 -46.30 -81.15 79.89
C LYS A 228 -44.96 -80.39 80.07
N ASP A 229 -43.89 -81.10 80.41
CA ASP A 229 -42.54 -80.53 80.58
C ASP A 229 -41.80 -80.33 79.24
N MET A 230 -42.14 -81.13 78.22
CA MET A 230 -41.55 -81.04 76.87
C MET A 230 -42.06 -79.84 76.08
N ASN A 231 -43.29 -79.40 76.34
CA ASN A 231 -43.86 -78.20 75.73
C ASN A 231 -43.13 -76.93 76.17
N GLU A 232 -42.68 -76.85 77.43
CA GLU A 232 -41.90 -75.72 77.93
C GLU A 232 -40.55 -75.63 77.21
N ILE A 233 -39.84 -76.76 77.06
CA ILE A 233 -38.58 -76.85 76.30
C ILE A 233 -38.78 -76.40 74.85
N LYS A 234 -39.86 -76.84 74.20
CA LYS A 234 -40.21 -76.45 72.83
C LYS A 234 -40.45 -74.94 72.70
N VAL A 235 -41.17 -74.33 73.64
CA VAL A 235 -41.43 -72.88 73.66
C VAL A 235 -40.12 -72.12 73.89
N ASN A 236 -39.29 -72.54 74.85
CA ASN A 236 -38.02 -71.88 75.13
C ASN A 236 -37.08 -71.94 73.92
N LEU A 237 -36.92 -73.10 73.26
CA LEU A 237 -36.10 -73.23 72.05
C LEU A 237 -36.59 -72.32 70.90
N LYS A 238 -37.91 -72.18 70.73
CA LYS A 238 -38.49 -71.25 69.75
C LYS A 238 -38.24 -69.79 70.11
N ASN A 239 -38.33 -69.44 71.40
CA ASN A 239 -38.00 -68.09 71.88
C ASN A 239 -36.52 -67.77 71.69
N GLN A 240 -35.60 -68.69 72.01
CA GLN A 240 -34.16 -68.50 71.76
C GLN A 240 -33.87 -68.34 70.27
N ALA A 241 -34.51 -69.13 69.41
CA ALA A 241 -34.39 -68.96 67.96
C ALA A 241 -34.93 -67.60 67.49
N LEU A 242 -36.02 -67.10 68.08
CA LEU A 242 -36.55 -65.76 67.80
C LEU A 242 -35.56 -64.67 68.24
N HIS A 243 -34.97 -64.79 69.42
CA HIS A 243 -33.95 -63.87 69.92
C HIS A 243 -32.72 -63.86 69.01
N LEU A 244 -32.21 -65.02 68.59
CA LEU A 244 -31.03 -65.10 67.71
C LEU A 244 -31.30 -64.50 66.32
N SER A 245 -32.47 -64.75 65.72
CA SER A 245 -32.85 -64.07 64.48
C SER A 245 -32.99 -62.56 64.67
N SER A 246 -33.53 -62.12 65.83
CA SER A 246 -33.62 -60.70 66.17
C SER A 246 -32.23 -60.07 66.34
N TYR A 247 -31.28 -60.75 67.00
CA TYR A 247 -29.90 -60.28 67.13
C TYR A 247 -29.17 -60.23 65.79
N GLN A 248 -29.41 -61.19 64.90
CA GLN A 248 -28.85 -61.16 63.54
C GLN A 248 -29.25 -59.88 62.81
N TYR A 249 -30.55 -59.57 62.82
CA TYR A 249 -31.10 -58.44 62.07
C TYR A 249 -30.86 -57.09 62.75
N ASN A 250 -31.03 -57.01 64.07
CA ASN A 250 -30.99 -55.73 64.79
C ASN A 250 -29.60 -55.37 65.33
N LEU A 251 -28.65 -56.31 65.36
CA LEU A 251 -27.31 -56.08 65.90
C LEU A 251 -26.21 -56.45 64.89
N VAL A 252 -26.17 -57.70 64.42
CA VAL A 252 -25.07 -58.18 63.57
C VAL A 252 -25.04 -57.50 62.20
N GLU A 253 -26.18 -57.42 61.51
CA GLU A 253 -26.26 -56.75 60.20
C GLU A 253 -25.89 -55.25 60.26
N PRO A 254 -26.43 -54.44 61.19
CA PRO A 254 -25.99 -53.07 61.39
C PRO A 254 -24.51 -52.95 61.72
N MET A 255 -23.97 -53.80 62.60
CA MET A 255 -22.54 -53.79 62.95
C MET A 255 -21.65 -54.10 61.73
N LEU A 256 -22.04 -55.04 60.87
CA LEU A 256 -21.33 -55.34 59.62
C LEU A 256 -21.37 -54.14 58.67
N ARG A 257 -22.54 -53.50 58.51
CA ARG A 257 -22.69 -52.30 57.68
C ARG A 257 -21.80 -51.16 58.16
N TYR A 258 -21.86 -50.82 59.45
CA TYR A 258 -21.04 -49.75 60.02
C TYR A 258 -19.54 -50.06 59.94
N THR A 259 -19.16 -51.33 60.08
CA THR A 259 -17.77 -51.75 59.91
C THR A 259 -17.28 -51.50 58.48
N SER A 260 -18.06 -51.91 57.48
CA SER A 260 -17.73 -51.67 56.07
C SER A 260 -17.65 -50.19 55.73
N GLU A 261 -18.60 -49.39 56.22
CA GLU A 261 -18.62 -47.93 56.03
C GLU A 261 -17.40 -47.26 56.68
N LEU A 262 -17.03 -47.67 57.89
CA LEU A 262 -15.87 -47.14 58.60
C LEU A 262 -14.55 -47.48 57.90
N VAL A 263 -14.41 -48.72 57.38
CA VAL A 263 -13.25 -49.12 56.58
C VAL A 263 -13.15 -48.26 55.31
N ASN A 264 -14.25 -48.08 54.59
CA ASN A 264 -14.28 -47.29 53.36
C ASN A 264 -13.98 -45.80 53.60
N LEU A 265 -14.55 -45.22 54.67
CA LEU A 265 -14.26 -43.84 55.06
C LEU A 265 -12.80 -43.66 55.46
N SER A 266 -12.25 -44.61 56.21
CA SER A 266 -10.85 -44.59 56.65
C SER A 266 -9.88 -44.65 55.48
N THR A 267 -10.08 -45.56 54.52
CA THR A 267 -9.23 -45.66 53.33
C THR A 267 -9.34 -44.44 52.42
N THR A 268 -10.57 -43.92 52.23
CA THR A 268 -10.81 -42.72 51.45
C THR A 268 -10.12 -41.51 52.08
N LEU A 269 -10.25 -41.34 53.40
CA LEU A 269 -9.61 -40.24 54.13
C LEU A 269 -8.08 -40.30 54.03
N ASP A 270 -7.47 -41.48 54.18
CA ASP A 270 -6.01 -41.64 54.06
C ASP A 270 -5.50 -41.23 52.66
N HIS A 271 -6.17 -41.70 51.62
CA HIS A 271 -5.82 -41.36 50.24
C HIS A 271 -6.01 -39.86 49.96
N SER A 272 -7.14 -39.29 50.40
CA SER A 272 -7.45 -37.86 50.22
C SER A 272 -6.50 -36.95 51.00
N LEU A 273 -6.09 -37.32 52.22
CA LEU A 273 -5.12 -36.55 52.98
C LEU A 273 -3.77 -36.53 52.25
N LYS A 274 -3.28 -37.68 51.80
CA LYS A 274 -1.94 -37.78 51.23
C LYS A 274 -1.79 -37.19 49.83
N PHE A 275 -2.88 -36.94 49.09
CA PHE A 275 -2.83 -36.49 47.69
C PHE A 275 -1.85 -37.31 46.81
N GLY A 276 -1.78 -38.62 47.05
CA GLY A 276 -0.86 -39.52 46.36
C GLY A 276 0.61 -39.42 46.78
N ARG A 277 0.92 -38.80 47.93
CA ARG A 277 2.25 -38.77 48.56
C ARG A 277 2.38 -39.80 49.68
N GLU A 278 3.59 -39.94 50.21
CA GLU A 278 3.89 -40.89 51.27
C GLU A 278 3.23 -40.52 52.61
N SER A 279 3.16 -39.22 52.91
CA SER A 279 2.55 -38.70 54.14
C SER A 279 1.77 -37.41 53.87
N PHE A 280 0.83 -37.10 54.77
CA PHE A 280 0.11 -35.84 54.74
C PHE A 280 1.07 -34.65 54.88
N ALA A 281 2.07 -34.76 55.77
CA ALA A 281 3.05 -33.71 55.96
C ALA A 281 3.84 -33.41 54.67
N LEU A 282 4.31 -34.45 53.98
CA LEU A 282 5.03 -34.31 52.72
C LEU A 282 4.15 -33.65 51.64
N ALA A 283 2.87 -34.04 51.55
CA ALA A 283 1.93 -33.43 50.60
C ALA A 283 1.76 -31.93 50.83
N ILE A 284 1.65 -31.50 52.10
CA ILE A 284 1.53 -30.10 52.47
C ILE A 284 2.83 -29.33 52.24
N ASP A 285 3.99 -29.91 52.56
CA ASP A 285 5.29 -29.27 52.34
C ASP A 285 5.58 -29.05 50.84
N GLU A 286 5.27 -30.04 50.00
CA GLU A 286 5.36 -29.88 48.54
C GLU A 286 4.41 -28.81 48.03
N PHE A 287 3.15 -28.82 48.47
CA PHE A 287 2.15 -27.81 48.10
C PHE A 287 2.61 -26.38 48.46
N LEU A 288 3.15 -26.18 49.67
CA LEU A 288 3.72 -24.89 50.08
C LEU A 288 4.93 -24.49 49.22
N THR A 289 5.78 -25.46 48.86
CA THR A 289 6.94 -25.23 47.99
C THR A 289 6.50 -24.83 46.57
N GLU A 290 5.50 -25.50 46.00
CA GLU A 290 4.94 -25.17 44.68
C GLU A 290 4.32 -23.77 44.67
N ILE A 291 3.59 -23.38 45.72
CA ILE A 291 3.05 -22.02 45.83
C ILE A 291 4.16 -20.98 45.95
N GLN A 292 5.20 -21.24 46.75
CA GLN A 292 6.34 -20.33 46.86
C GLN A 292 7.07 -20.19 45.53
N ALA A 293 7.25 -21.29 44.77
CA ALA A 293 7.84 -21.25 43.45
C ALA A 293 6.97 -20.45 42.46
N ALA A 294 5.65 -20.62 42.49
CA ALA A 294 4.71 -19.84 41.67
C ALA A 294 4.72 -18.35 42.04
N GLU A 295 4.74 -18.02 43.34
CA GLU A 295 4.85 -16.64 43.84
C GLU A 295 6.16 -15.99 43.40
N ALA A 296 7.29 -16.70 43.52
CA ALA A 296 8.59 -16.23 43.06
C ALA A 296 8.62 -16.04 41.53
N TYR A 297 8.04 -16.98 40.78
CA TYR A 297 7.96 -16.87 39.32
C TYR A 297 7.17 -15.64 38.88
N ILE A 298 5.98 -15.40 39.46
CA ILE A 298 5.16 -14.23 39.14
C ILE A 298 5.89 -12.93 39.49
N ASN A 299 6.55 -12.89 40.65
CA ASN A 299 7.22 -11.69 41.13
C ASN A 299 8.52 -11.37 40.39
N VAL A 300 9.21 -12.37 39.83
CA VAL A 300 10.45 -12.17 39.07
C VAL A 300 10.15 -12.17 37.57
N GLN A 301 9.77 -13.32 37.02
CA GLN A 301 9.59 -13.47 35.57
C GLN A 301 8.32 -12.77 35.07
N GLY A 302 7.26 -12.72 35.89
CA GLY A 302 6.05 -11.99 35.53
C GLY A 302 6.29 -10.49 35.37
N GLN A 303 7.11 -9.89 36.23
CA GLN A 303 7.50 -8.48 36.12
C GLN A 303 8.30 -8.22 34.84
N GLU A 304 9.33 -9.03 34.59
CA GLU A 304 10.14 -8.92 33.36
C GLU A 304 9.29 -9.10 32.10
N PHE A 305 8.35 -10.05 32.10
CA PHE A 305 7.44 -10.29 31.00
C PHE A 305 6.54 -9.09 30.70
N VAL A 306 5.92 -8.49 31.73
CA VAL A 306 5.06 -7.31 31.51
C VAL A 306 5.85 -6.12 31.00
N VAL A 307 7.06 -5.89 31.51
CA VAL A 307 7.94 -4.82 31.02
C VAL A 307 8.34 -5.07 29.58
N ALA A 308 8.69 -6.31 29.21
CA ALA A 308 9.06 -6.68 27.85
C ALA A 308 7.89 -6.46 26.86
N VAL A 309 6.69 -6.95 27.19
CA VAL A 309 5.49 -6.78 26.35
C VAL A 309 5.11 -5.31 26.22
N THR A 310 5.20 -4.55 27.32
CA THR A 310 4.96 -3.10 27.29
C THR A 310 5.96 -2.40 26.38
N SER A 311 7.23 -2.80 26.41
CA SER A 311 8.25 -2.25 25.52
C SER A 311 7.97 -2.55 24.06
N GLU A 312 7.70 -3.82 23.74
CA GLU A 312 7.37 -4.25 22.38
C GLU A 312 6.16 -3.48 21.84
N LEU A 313 5.13 -3.27 22.66
CA LEU A 313 3.96 -2.50 22.29
C LEU A 313 4.30 -1.03 22.00
N THR A 314 5.01 -0.35 22.90
CA THR A 314 5.37 1.06 22.71
C THR A 314 6.30 1.27 21.52
N ASP A 315 7.25 0.36 21.32
CA ASP A 315 8.22 0.43 20.23
C ASP A 315 7.50 0.18 18.89
N GLY A 316 6.56 -0.77 18.84
CA GLY A 316 5.69 -1.01 17.68
C GLY A 316 4.79 0.18 17.34
N PHE A 317 4.25 0.89 18.34
CA PHE A 317 3.50 2.13 18.10
C PHE A 317 4.38 3.23 17.50
N LEU A 318 5.61 3.42 18.01
CA LEU A 318 6.55 4.39 17.45
C LEU A 318 6.95 4.03 16.02
N GLU A 319 7.21 2.74 15.75
CA GLU A 319 7.54 2.26 14.42
C GLU A 319 6.40 2.54 13.43
N GLN A 320 5.14 2.30 13.83
CA GLN A 320 3.98 2.59 12.99
C GLN A 320 3.84 4.08 12.68
N ILE A 321 4.09 4.95 13.66
CA ILE A 321 4.07 6.40 13.47
C ILE A 321 5.17 6.83 12.52
N HIS A 322 6.41 6.37 12.73
CA HIS A 322 7.53 6.66 11.83
C HIS A 322 7.29 6.12 10.41
N GLY A 323 6.71 4.93 10.28
CA GLY A 323 6.32 4.33 9.01
C GLY A 323 5.32 5.21 8.25
N TYR A 324 4.30 5.71 8.95
CA TYR A 324 3.32 6.63 8.35
C TYR A 324 3.96 7.97 7.95
N LEU A 325 4.80 8.57 8.81
CA LEU A 325 5.49 9.82 8.51
C LEU A 325 6.42 9.65 7.29
N ASN A 326 7.15 8.53 7.20
CA ASN A 326 7.97 8.20 6.04
C ASN A 326 7.15 8.12 4.74
N LEU A 327 5.98 7.46 4.80
CA LEU A 327 5.06 7.39 3.66
C LEU A 327 4.59 8.78 3.23
N VAL A 328 4.23 9.65 4.17
CA VAL A 328 3.81 11.03 3.87
C VAL A 328 4.94 11.83 3.23
N ILE A 329 6.16 11.72 3.77
CA ILE A 329 7.36 12.36 3.23
C ILE A 329 7.63 11.91 1.79
N GLU A 330 7.65 10.60 1.56
CA GLU A 330 7.93 10.04 0.23
C GLU A 330 6.81 10.37 -0.76
N SER A 331 5.56 10.25 -0.34
CA SER A 331 4.41 10.55 -1.18
C SER A 331 4.43 12.02 -1.59
N THR A 332 4.60 12.93 -0.63
CA THR A 332 4.63 14.38 -0.88
C THR A 332 5.82 14.79 -1.73
N SER A 333 7.01 14.22 -1.46
CA SER A 333 8.23 14.59 -2.17
C SER A 333 8.29 14.03 -3.60
N ARG A 334 7.70 12.85 -3.89
CA ARG A 334 7.90 12.15 -5.18
C ARG A 334 6.63 11.81 -5.97
N HIS A 335 5.48 11.71 -5.31
CA HIS A 335 4.27 11.13 -5.91
C HIS A 335 3.12 12.12 -6.04
N ILE A 336 3.03 13.10 -5.15
CA ILE A 336 1.95 14.10 -5.16
C ILE A 336 2.22 15.16 -6.22
N GLY A 337 1.21 15.46 -7.04
CA GLY A 337 1.25 16.55 -8.01
C GLY A 337 2.28 16.37 -9.12
N ARG A 338 2.51 15.14 -9.59
CA ARG A 338 3.39 14.89 -10.76
C ARG A 338 2.93 15.69 -11.97
N CYS A 339 3.87 16.36 -12.64
CA CYS A 339 3.55 17.26 -13.76
C CYS A 339 3.84 16.69 -15.15
N GLY A 340 4.03 15.37 -15.29
CA GLY A 340 4.08 14.70 -16.59
C GLY A 340 2.89 15.00 -17.52
N PRO A 341 1.62 15.03 -17.04
CA PRO A 341 0.49 15.40 -17.89
C PRO A 341 0.61 16.83 -18.45
N LEU A 342 1.16 17.76 -17.67
CA LEU A 342 1.38 19.14 -18.13
C LEU A 342 2.47 19.19 -19.20
N SER A 343 3.56 18.41 -19.02
CA SER A 343 4.59 18.26 -20.05
C SER A 343 4.02 17.70 -21.36
N ASN A 344 3.17 16.68 -21.28
CA ASN A 344 2.54 16.09 -22.46
C ASN A 344 1.67 17.11 -23.22
N VAL A 345 0.93 17.97 -22.50
CA VAL A 345 0.16 19.05 -23.12
C VAL A 345 1.09 20.04 -23.81
N TYR A 346 2.18 20.44 -23.15
CA TYR A 346 3.18 21.36 -23.71
C TYR A 346 3.82 20.80 -24.99
N GLU A 347 4.27 19.54 -24.97
CA GLU A 347 4.84 18.87 -26.14
C GLU A 347 3.80 18.70 -27.26
N SER A 348 2.56 18.38 -26.92
CA SER A 348 1.48 18.26 -27.90
C SER A 348 1.17 19.60 -28.57
N MET A 349 1.15 20.69 -27.80
CA MET A 349 0.99 22.04 -28.32
C MET A 349 2.14 22.41 -29.25
N GLN A 350 3.38 22.10 -28.84
CA GLN A 350 4.56 22.32 -29.67
C GLN A 350 4.45 21.58 -31.01
N VAL A 351 4.12 20.28 -30.99
CA VAL A 351 3.98 19.47 -32.21
C VAL A 351 2.84 19.99 -33.08
N ALA A 352 1.70 20.32 -32.49
CA ALA A 352 0.54 20.83 -33.21
C ALA A 352 0.83 22.18 -33.89
N THR A 353 1.47 23.11 -33.21
CA THR A 353 1.75 24.43 -33.81
C THR A 353 2.95 24.37 -34.76
N CYS A 354 4.07 23.80 -34.33
CA CYS A 354 5.31 23.88 -35.11
C CYS A 354 5.34 22.87 -36.25
N ASN A 355 5.12 21.59 -35.95
CA ASN A 355 5.28 20.55 -36.95
C ASN A 355 4.06 20.43 -37.88
N ARG A 356 2.85 20.75 -37.40
CA ARG A 356 1.62 20.60 -38.21
C ARG A 356 1.15 21.89 -38.89
N ILE A 357 1.56 23.07 -38.44
CA ILE A 357 1.14 24.34 -39.04
C ILE A 357 2.33 25.06 -39.68
N VAL A 358 3.35 25.39 -38.90
CA VAL A 358 4.47 26.24 -39.36
C VAL A 358 5.34 25.55 -40.41
N ASP A 359 5.68 24.27 -40.18
CA ASP A 359 6.53 23.50 -41.07
C ASP A 359 5.89 23.30 -42.46
N PRO A 360 4.62 22.86 -42.59
CA PRO A 360 3.94 22.79 -43.87
C PRO A 360 3.73 24.16 -44.53
N PHE A 361 3.46 25.21 -43.76
CA PHE A 361 3.32 26.57 -44.28
C PHE A 361 4.62 27.06 -44.94
N ASN A 362 5.76 26.90 -44.25
CA ASN A 362 7.06 27.22 -44.82
C ASN A 362 7.40 26.33 -46.01
N GLY A 363 7.10 25.03 -45.93
CA GLY A 363 7.33 24.08 -47.02
C GLY A 363 6.54 24.45 -48.28
N PHE A 364 5.28 24.86 -48.14
CA PHE A 364 4.44 25.33 -49.24
C PHE A 364 5.05 26.55 -49.94
N TRP A 365 5.40 27.60 -49.19
CA TRP A 365 5.99 28.80 -49.77
C TRP A 365 7.40 28.58 -50.33
N ALA A 366 8.20 27.70 -49.73
CA ALA A 366 9.48 27.29 -50.30
C ALA A 366 9.29 26.60 -51.67
N GLY A 367 8.28 25.72 -51.78
CA GLY A 367 7.92 25.06 -53.04
C GLY A 367 7.46 26.05 -54.11
N VAL A 368 6.58 26.99 -53.75
CA VAL A 368 6.14 28.07 -54.66
C VAL A 368 7.33 28.91 -55.12
N GLY A 369 8.24 29.27 -54.21
CA GLY A 369 9.47 29.99 -54.54
C GLY A 369 10.34 29.24 -55.56
N TRP A 370 10.46 27.92 -55.42
CA TRP A 370 11.20 27.09 -56.38
C TRP A 370 10.53 27.04 -57.76
N CYS A 371 9.19 26.94 -57.81
CA CYS A 371 8.44 27.02 -59.06
C CYS A 371 8.64 28.37 -59.76
N LEU A 372 8.61 29.48 -59.01
CA LEU A 372 8.90 30.81 -59.55
C LEU A 372 10.33 30.88 -60.10
N ALA A 373 11.32 30.31 -59.40
CA ALA A 373 12.69 30.27 -59.88
C ALA A 373 12.83 29.54 -61.23
N ILE A 374 12.06 28.47 -61.47
CA ILE A 374 12.03 27.75 -62.76
C ILE A 374 11.32 28.55 -63.87
N PHE A 375 10.38 29.45 -63.53
CA PHE A 375 9.77 30.33 -64.53
C PHE A 375 10.75 31.34 -65.13
N LEU A 376 11.78 31.77 -64.42
CA LEU A 376 12.79 32.70 -64.95
C LEU A 376 13.49 32.17 -66.22
N PRO A 377 14.13 30.98 -66.24
CA PRO A 377 14.71 30.43 -67.47
C PRO A 377 13.63 30.10 -68.51
N THR A 378 12.43 29.70 -68.08
CA THR A 378 11.31 29.41 -68.99
C THR A 378 10.88 30.65 -69.78
N ILE A 379 10.82 31.83 -69.14
CA ILE A 379 10.53 33.11 -69.82
C ILE A 379 11.59 33.41 -70.88
N VAL A 380 12.88 33.26 -70.55
CA VAL A 380 13.99 33.49 -71.50
C VAL A 380 13.87 32.58 -72.72
N LEU A 381 13.59 31.29 -72.51
CA LEU A 381 13.37 30.33 -73.59
C LEU A 381 12.14 30.69 -74.44
N CYS A 382 11.03 31.07 -73.83
CA CYS A 382 9.81 31.45 -74.55
C CYS A 382 10.00 32.70 -75.41
N VAL A 383 10.72 33.71 -74.92
CA VAL A 383 11.03 34.93 -75.69
C VAL A 383 11.91 34.58 -76.90
N LYS A 384 12.97 33.77 -76.70
CA LYS A 384 13.84 33.33 -77.81
C LYS A 384 13.08 32.49 -78.84
N LEU A 385 12.27 31.54 -78.39
CA LEU A 385 11.44 30.71 -79.27
C LEU A 385 10.41 31.54 -80.04
N SER A 386 9.76 32.53 -79.40
CA SER A 386 8.84 33.43 -80.08
C SER A 386 9.54 34.20 -81.21
N THR A 387 10.72 34.76 -80.95
CA THR A 387 11.50 35.45 -82.01
C THR A 387 11.90 34.54 -83.16
N LEU A 388 12.14 33.25 -82.90
CA LEU A 388 12.46 32.27 -83.93
C LEU A 388 11.22 31.89 -84.75
N TYR A 389 10.07 31.76 -84.11
CA TYR A 389 8.80 31.42 -84.75
C TYR A 389 8.21 32.54 -85.60
N SER A 390 8.60 33.79 -85.33
CA SER A 390 8.21 34.96 -86.12
C SER A 390 9.05 35.19 -87.39
N LYS A 391 10.10 34.39 -87.65
CA LYS A 391 10.86 34.49 -88.91
C LYS A 391 10.07 33.85 -90.05
N SER A 392 9.76 34.64 -91.09
CA SER A 392 9.18 34.18 -92.36
C SER A 392 10.26 33.60 -93.29
N ASP A 393 9.89 32.62 -94.11
CA ASP A 393 10.73 32.21 -95.22
C ASP A 393 10.49 33.14 -96.42
N PRO A 394 11.54 33.54 -97.17
CA PRO A 394 11.35 34.21 -98.44
C PRO A 394 10.71 33.26 -99.45
N TYR A 395 9.67 33.75 -100.11
CA TYR A 395 8.91 33.08 -101.16
C TYR A 395 9.84 32.54 -102.27
N PRO A 396 9.88 31.22 -102.56
CA PRO A 396 10.42 30.76 -103.82
C PRO A 396 9.45 31.24 -104.90
N GLY A 397 9.90 32.19 -105.73
CA GLY A 397 9.14 32.66 -106.89
C GLY A 397 8.68 31.48 -107.76
N PRO A 398 7.62 31.65 -108.58
CA PRO A 398 7.22 30.59 -109.51
C PRO A 398 8.43 30.20 -110.35
N LEU A 399 8.75 28.91 -110.37
CA LEU A 399 9.67 28.34 -111.35
C LEU A 399 9.02 28.57 -112.72
N VAL A 400 9.51 29.57 -113.43
CA VAL A 400 9.16 29.79 -114.83
C VAL A 400 9.95 28.74 -115.61
N GLU A 401 9.33 27.59 -115.86
CA GLU A 401 9.80 26.69 -116.90
C GLU A 401 9.46 27.33 -118.26
N SER A 402 10.49 27.54 -119.07
CA SER A 402 10.40 28.06 -120.44
C SER A 402 9.91 26.98 -121.40
#